data_AF-A0AAJ6HQL8-F1
#
_entry.id   AF-A0AAJ6HQL8-F1
#
_cell.length_a   1.000
_cell.length_b   1.000
_cell.length_c   1.000
_cell.angle_alpha   90.00
_cell.angle_beta   90.00
_cell.angle_gamma   90.00
#
_symmetry.space_group_name_H-M   'P 1'
#
loop_
_entity.id
_entity.type
_entity.pdbx_description
1 polymer ?
#
loop_
_entity_poly.entity_id
_entity_poly.type
_entity_poly.pdbx_seq_one_letter_code
_entity_poly.pdbx_strand_id
1 'polypeptide(L)' 'METPSLVTSKEWSGSVPALTYYNYTSRNVDMEFVYTWPDGSTTTRTTCVPRGGNIFYVPMAVTKLTWHAGACSA' A
#
# COMPACT_ATOMS: atom_id res chain seq x y z
N MET A 1 2.76 -1.89 21.19
CA MET A 1 3.28 -1.28 19.95
C MET A 1 2.11 -1.25 19.00
N GLU A 2 1.65 -0.07 18.61
CA GLU A 2 0.52 0.04 17.69
C GLU A 2 0.97 -0.31 16.28
N THR A 3 0.12 -1.05 15.57
CA THR A 3 0.28 -1.43 14.18
C THR A 3 0.38 -0.18 13.29
N PRO A 4 1.48 0.06 12.55
CA PRO A 4 1.62 1.27 11.76
C PRO A 4 0.57 1.28 10.64
N SER A 5 -0.34 2.24 10.74
CA SER A 5 -1.34 2.54 9.72
C SER A 5 -0.82 3.69 8.87
N LEU A 6 -0.68 3.45 7.57
CA LEU A 6 -0.30 4.49 6.61
C LEU A 6 -1.57 5.12 6.03
N VAL A 7 -1.70 6.43 6.15
CA VAL A 7 -2.79 7.19 5.51
C VAL A 7 -2.19 8.03 4.40
N THR A 8 -2.80 8.03 3.20
CA THR A 8 -2.37 8.93 2.13
C THR A 8 -3.45 9.94 1.73
N SER A 9 -2.97 11.08 1.25
CA SER A 9 -3.75 12.13 0.58
C SER A 9 -3.16 12.56 -0.78
N LYS A 10 -1.95 12.11 -1.13
CA LYS A 10 -1.23 12.49 -2.36
C LYS A 10 -0.37 11.33 -2.90
N GLU A 11 0.11 11.47 -4.14
CA GLU A 11 1.15 10.59 -4.68
C GLU A 11 2.48 10.82 -3.96
N TRP A 12 3.27 9.76 -3.79
CA TRP A 12 4.61 9.84 -3.23
C TRP A 12 5.40 8.54 -3.46
N SER A 13 6.71 8.61 -3.18
CA SER A 13 7.63 7.48 -3.16
C SER A 13 8.52 7.53 -1.91
N GLY A 14 8.88 6.38 -1.36
CA GLY A 14 9.64 6.26 -0.11
C GLY A 14 9.72 4.81 0.35
N SER A 15 9.81 4.58 1.66
CA SER A 15 9.67 3.25 2.26
C SER A 15 9.08 3.41 3.64
N VAL A 16 7.81 3.02 3.80
CA VAL A 16 7.10 3.12 5.07
C VAL A 16 6.60 1.74 5.48
N PRO A 17 7.03 1.20 6.64
CA PRO A 17 6.47 -0.04 7.15
C PRO A 17 5.00 0.17 7.52
N ALA A 18 4.12 -0.71 7.02
CA ALA A 18 2.69 -0.64 7.25
C ALA A 18 2.11 -2.05 7.40
N LEU A 19 1.08 -2.14 8.22
CA LEU A 19 0.23 -3.33 8.38
C LEU A 19 -1.22 -3.03 7.95
N THR A 20 -1.58 -1.75 7.91
CA THR A 20 -2.81 -1.26 7.29
C THR A 20 -2.49 -0.03 6.45
N TYR A 21 -3.19 0.14 5.34
CA TYR A 21 -3.11 1.33 4.51
C TYR A 21 -4.52 1.91 4.27
N TYR A 22 -4.69 3.21 4.47
CA TYR A 22 -5.95 3.92 4.24
C TYR A 22 -5.81 4.92 3.09
N ASN A 23 -6.54 4.67 2.02
CA ASN A 23 -6.70 5.61 0.93
C ASN A 23 -7.83 6.59 1.28
N TYR A 24 -7.44 7.79 1.72
CA TYR A 24 -8.36 8.86 2.11
C TYR A 24 -8.69 9.83 0.96
N THR A 25 -8.36 9.43 -0.27
CA THR A 25 -8.60 10.25 -1.47
C THR A 25 -9.92 9.87 -2.15
N SER A 26 -10.34 10.70 -3.11
CA SER A 26 -11.48 10.38 -3.99
C SER A 26 -11.09 9.49 -5.19
N ARG A 27 -9.81 9.12 -5.32
CA ARG A 27 -9.26 8.35 -6.44
C ARG A 27 -8.81 6.97 -5.99
N ASN A 28 -8.74 6.04 -6.92
CA ASN A 28 -8.05 4.78 -6.71
C ASN A 28 -6.54 5.00 -6.75
N VAL A 29 -5.78 4.17 -6.04
CA VAL A 29 -4.33 4.32 -5.91
C VAL A 29 -3.64 3.02 -6.28
N ASP A 30 -2.70 3.08 -7.20
CA ASP A 30 -1.74 2.00 -7.40
C ASP A 30 -0.68 2.09 -6.31
N MET A 31 -0.72 1.11 -5.41
CA MET A 31 0.19 0.99 -4.28
C MET A 31 1.21 -0.09 -4.58
N GLU A 32 2.47 0.33 -4.68
CA GLU A 32 3.62 -0.57 -4.69
C GLU A 32 4.07 -0.85 -3.26
N PHE A 33 4.33 -2.10 -2.96
CA PHE A 33 4.83 -2.54 -1.67
C PHE A 33 5.82 -3.69 -1.82
N VAL A 34 6.71 -3.80 -0.84
CA VAL A 34 7.65 -4.89 -0.69
C VAL A 34 7.23 -5.77 0.48
N TYR A 35 7.13 -7.06 0.21
CA TYR A 35 7.02 -8.09 1.23
C TYR A 35 8.37 -8.76 1.47
N THR A 36 8.71 -9.02 2.73
CA THR A 36 9.88 -9.85 3.09
C THR A 36 9.38 -11.19 3.62
N TRP A 37 9.78 -12.27 2.96
CA TRP A 37 9.46 -13.63 3.34
C TRP A 37 10.28 -14.08 4.57
N PRO A 38 9.85 -15.14 5.28
CA PRO A 38 10.60 -15.66 6.43
C PRO A 38 12.04 -16.11 6.12
N ASP A 39 12.34 -16.46 4.87
CA ASP A 39 13.68 -16.82 4.40
C ASP A 39 14.57 -15.61 4.08
N GLY A 40 14.07 -14.39 4.27
CA GLY A 40 14.73 -13.13 3.99
C GLY A 40 14.64 -12.67 2.54
N SER A 41 14.04 -13.45 1.63
CA SER A 41 13.79 -13.01 0.26
C SER A 41 12.70 -11.94 0.21
N THR A 42 12.71 -11.10 -0.82
CA THR A 42 11.73 -10.03 -0.99
C THR A 42 10.92 -10.17 -2.27
N THR A 43 9.68 -9.70 -2.23
CA THR A 43 8.80 -9.62 -3.41
C THR A 43 8.17 -8.25 -3.48
N THR A 44 8.33 -7.59 -4.61
CA THR A 44 7.63 -6.34 -4.92
C THR A 44 6.32 -6.65 -5.64
N ARG A 45 5.23 -6.03 -5.20
CA ARG A 45 3.92 -6.10 -5.86
C ARG A 45 3.28 -4.73 -5.95
N THR A 46 2.42 -4.58 -6.94
CA THR A 46 1.53 -3.43 -7.08
C THR A 46 0.10 -3.91 -6.93
N THR A 47 -0.71 -3.17 -6.17
CA THR A 47 -2.13 -3.43 -6.03
C THR A 47 -2.93 -2.14 -6.16
N CYS A 48 -4.09 -2.22 -6.82
CA CYS A 48 -5.01 -1.10 -6.89
C CYS A 48 -5.83 -1.03 -5.59
N VAL A 49 -5.75 0.08 -4.89
CA VAL A 49 -6.44 0.32 -3.63
C VAL A 49 -7.57 1.33 -3.82
N PRO A 50 -8.84 0.92 -3.68
CA PRO A 50 -9.96 1.83 -3.73
C PRO A 50 -10.02 2.71 -2.48
N ARG A 51 -10.94 3.68 -2.48
CA ARG A 51 -11.22 4.49 -1.29
C ARG A 51 -11.63 3.59 -0.12
N GLY A 52 -11.12 3.90 1.07
CA GLY A 52 -11.46 3.19 2.31
C GLY A 52 -10.33 2.33 2.86
N GLY A 53 -9.36 1.94 2.03
CA GLY A 53 -8.11 1.31 2.45
C GLY A 53 -7.93 -0.14 2.03
N ASN A 54 -6.82 -0.72 2.49
CA ASN A 54 -6.40 -2.10 2.30
C ASN A 54 -5.71 -2.59 3.58
N ILE A 55 -5.91 -3.86 3.93
CA ILE A 55 -5.35 -4.48 5.13
C ILE A 55 -4.30 -5.48 4.68
N PHE A 56 -3.11 -5.40 5.29
CA PHE A 56 -2.07 -6.40 5.09
C PHE A 56 -2.12 -7.41 6.23
N TYR A 57 -2.10 -8.70 5.90
CA TYR A 57 -2.02 -9.76 6.90
C TYR A 57 -0.64 -9.89 7.55
N VAL A 58 0.37 -9.28 6.92
CA VAL A 58 1.78 -9.34 7.30
C VAL A 58 2.41 -7.95 7.11
N PRO A 59 3.44 -7.58 7.89
CA PRO A 59 4.09 -6.28 7.72
C PRO A 59 4.69 -6.15 6.32
N MET A 60 4.43 -5.02 5.68
CA MET A 60 4.96 -4.70 4.35
C MET A 60 5.64 -3.33 4.38
N ALA A 61 6.50 -3.04 3.42
CA ALA A 61 7.00 -1.69 3.19
C ALA A 61 6.30 -1.10 1.97
N VAL A 62 5.46 -0.08 2.16
CA VAL A 62 4.85 0.66 1.04
C VAL A 62 5.91 1.58 0.45
N THR A 63 6.20 1.43 -0.85
CA THR A 63 7.30 2.12 -1.52
C THR A 63 6.84 3.24 -2.43
N LYS A 64 5.63 3.13 -2.98
CA LYS A 64 5.11 4.10 -3.93
C LYS A 64 3.59 4.10 -3.96
N LEU A 65 3.03 5.29 -4.06
CA LEU A 65 1.60 5.51 -4.31
C LEU A 65 1.44 6.42 -5.52
N THR A 66 0.70 5.95 -6.51
CA THR A 66 0.34 6.73 -7.71
C THR A 66 -1.16 6.67 -7.98
N TRP A 67 -1.70 7.66 -8.66
CA TRP A 67 -3.10 7.68 -9.04
C TRP A 67 -3.38 6.61 -10.09
N HIS A 68 -4.36 5.76 -9.77
CA HIS A 68 -4.87 4.78 -10.70
C HIS A 68 -5.95 5.40 -11.58
N ALA A 69 -5.88 5.15 -12.89
CA ALA A 69 -6.88 5.59 -13.84
C ALA A 69 -8.00 4.54 -13.96
N GLY A 70 -9.24 4.95 -13.68
CA GLY A 70 -10.40 4.08 -13.79
C GLY A 70 -10.69 3.26 -12.53
N ALA A 71 -11.44 2.18 -12.67
CA ALA A 71 -11.81 1.29 -11.58
C ALA A 71 -10.71 0.27 -11.31
N CYS A 72 -10.47 -0.07 -10.04
CA CYS A 72 -9.67 -1.25 -9.72
C CYS A 72 -10.34 -2.49 -10.33
N SER A 73 -9.57 -3.29 -11.08
CA SER A 73 -10.03 -4.58 -11.57
C SER A 73 -10.32 -5.53 -10.40
N ALA A 74 -11.46 -6.24 -10.48
CA ALA A 74 -11.86 -7.25 -9.50
C ALA A 74 -10.99 -8.51 -9.58
#